data_AF-A0A412B618-F1
#
_entry.id   AF-A0A412B618-F1
#
_cell.length_a   1.000
_cell.length_b   1.000
_cell.length_c   1.000
_cell.angle_alpha   90.00
_cell.angle_beta   90.00
_cell.angle_gamma   90.00
#
_symmetry.space_group_name_H-M   'P 1'
#
loop_
_entity.id
_entity.type
_entity.pdbx_description
1 polymer ?
#
loop_
_entity_poly.entity_id
_entity_poly.type
_entity_poly.pdbx_seq_one_letter_code
_entity_poly.pdbx_strand_id
1 'polypeptide(L)'
;MDFVRMYYNSIEVMPKILISHFLRYMGFYIEEIADGTQPSNKVSSLDVYILSKEYEKQNQGCITISDIEKSIIIWIKDDVDKIENENQYVIYQGNPNNSQQLLQDFLNKFIEIFRKQKSEKPRLLGSVQDIQGTLNTIMNLYLSYEILQCSIYTRCFYEQDGLYWRAFDNYTSFIDGVQKRTGKDCKSDLVKYVKTYAEYELDIICKKNFRKLKYPVKELVHQSYKLVEKYRENEQILILKADIDLELDDFWSGAANEFADAYLVECAYAHYKRGRIIRKYTNMYDLAINYEKWAIRYKKDYFSAWYQIAVCYESQGNYEEAVKAFEQICLILDKKFNKHLLSPIEIEYLYKAVVGIVRIENDRLGNIYRAESYRNLAKEVIKEVQNTNYLNEVWSNTGEIQIGEKNIAAVIEDTMRRNLEEQCGDVEGAKEIDYENVQFGYEQSC
;
A
#
# COMPACT_ATOMS: atom_id res chain seq x y z
N MET A 1 -5.46 -17.28 13.23
CA MET A 1 -4.73 -16.59 12.14
C MET A 1 -5.01 -15.11 12.30
N ASP A 2 -3.98 -14.27 12.20
CA ASP A 2 -4.12 -12.81 12.26
C ASP A 2 -4.46 -12.28 10.85
N PHE A 3 -5.62 -12.71 10.35
CA PHE A 3 -6.10 -12.48 8.98
C PHE A 3 -7.42 -11.70 9.00
N VAL A 4 -7.50 -10.59 8.26
CA VAL A 4 -8.68 -9.74 8.17
C VAL A 4 -9.14 -9.67 6.72
N ARG A 5 -10.45 -9.75 6.51
CA ARG A 5 -11.07 -9.47 5.23
C ARG A 5 -11.74 -8.12 5.25
N MET A 6 -11.55 -7.31 4.21
CA MET A 6 -12.11 -5.97 4.13
C MET A 6 -12.89 -5.79 2.83
N TYR A 7 -14.20 -5.56 2.95
CA TYR A 7 -15.12 -5.35 1.84
C TYR A 7 -15.40 -3.86 1.66
N TYR A 8 -15.23 -3.34 0.45
CA TYR A 8 -15.43 -1.91 0.16
C TYR A 8 -15.71 -1.67 -1.34
N ASN A 9 -16.14 -0.46 -1.71
CA ASN A 9 -16.19 -0.03 -3.10
C ASN A 9 -14.84 0.61 -3.47
N SER A 10 -14.27 0.32 -4.64
CA SER A 10 -12.92 0.78 -5.00
C SER A 10 -12.68 2.28 -4.84
N ILE A 11 -13.71 3.11 -4.95
CA ILE A 11 -13.58 4.58 -4.80
C ILE A 11 -13.43 5.03 -3.35
N GLU A 12 -13.77 4.19 -2.36
CA GLU A 12 -13.74 4.58 -0.96
C GLU A 12 -12.28 4.66 -0.48
N VAL A 13 -11.80 5.86 -0.17
CA VAL A 13 -10.45 6.08 0.33
C VAL A 13 -10.43 5.97 1.85
N MET A 14 -11.21 6.82 2.53
CA MET A 14 -11.44 6.74 3.97
C MET A 14 -12.80 6.09 4.27
N PRO A 15 -12.90 5.21 5.28
CA PRO A 15 -11.90 4.84 6.30
C PRO A 15 -10.94 3.72 5.89
N LYS A 16 -11.10 3.17 4.68
CA LYS A 16 -10.42 1.96 4.19
C LYS A 16 -8.92 2.00 4.40
N ILE A 17 -8.26 3.05 3.93
CA ILE A 17 -6.79 3.13 3.99
C ILE A 17 -6.27 3.29 5.42
N LEU A 18 -6.97 4.02 6.27
CA LEU A 18 -6.61 4.21 7.68
C LEU A 18 -6.64 2.88 8.44
N ILE A 19 -7.73 2.14 8.32
CA ILE A 19 -7.92 0.89 9.07
C ILE A 19 -6.98 -0.20 8.54
N SER A 20 -6.87 -0.36 7.23
CA SER A 20 -5.99 -1.37 6.63
C SER A 20 -4.52 -1.12 6.97
N HIS A 21 -4.05 0.12 6.90
CA HIS A 21 -2.67 0.45 7.25
C HIS A 21 -2.40 0.27 8.75
N PHE A 22 -3.30 0.73 9.61
CA PHE A 22 -3.16 0.56 11.06
C PHE A 22 -3.18 -0.91 11.49
N LEU A 23 -4.03 -1.75 10.89
CA LEU A 23 -4.05 -3.19 11.17
C LEU A 23 -2.78 -3.91 10.70
N ARG A 24 -2.15 -3.50 9.60
CA ARG A 24 -0.82 -4.03 9.18
C ARG A 24 0.26 -3.74 10.23
N TYR A 25 0.20 -2.56 10.84
CA TYR A 25 1.04 -2.20 11.99
C TYR A 25 0.78 -3.09 13.21
N MET A 26 -0.41 -3.65 13.35
CA MET A 26 -0.76 -4.62 14.40
C MET A 26 -0.48 -6.08 14.02
N GLY A 27 0.15 -6.31 12.86
CA GLY A 27 0.55 -7.64 12.39
C GLY A 27 -0.57 -8.43 11.73
N PHE A 28 -1.60 -7.76 11.21
CA PHE A 28 -2.66 -8.41 10.46
C PHE A 28 -2.42 -8.34 8.97
N TYR A 29 -2.58 -9.48 8.29
CA TYR A 29 -2.72 -9.50 6.84
C TYR A 29 -4.14 -9.13 6.45
N ILE A 30 -4.27 -8.28 5.43
CA ILE A 30 -5.56 -7.75 4.97
C ILE A 30 -5.83 -8.24 3.56
N GLU A 31 -6.89 -9.05 3.40
CA GLU A 31 -7.47 -9.34 2.09
C GLU A 31 -8.50 -8.26 1.74
N GLU A 32 -8.20 -7.50 0.68
CA GLU A 32 -9.02 -6.41 0.18
C GLU A 32 -9.98 -6.94 -0.90
N ILE A 33 -11.29 -6.84 -0.64
CA ILE A 33 -12.37 -7.27 -1.53
C ILE A 33 -13.12 -6.05 -2.06
N ALA A 34 -12.72 -5.60 -3.25
CA ALA A 34 -13.36 -4.50 -3.97
C ALA A 34 -14.17 -5.00 -5.18
N ASP A 35 -15.19 -4.24 -5.57
CA ASP A 35 -15.78 -4.31 -6.92
C ASP A 35 -16.22 -5.70 -7.41
N GLY A 36 -16.78 -6.53 -6.52
CA GLY A 36 -17.28 -7.86 -6.86
C GLY A 36 -16.18 -8.93 -7.05
N THR A 37 -14.98 -8.66 -6.55
CA THR A 37 -13.95 -9.68 -6.36
C THR A 37 -14.45 -10.76 -5.41
N GLN A 38 -14.07 -12.01 -5.68
CA GLN A 38 -14.45 -13.13 -4.83
C GLN A 38 -13.40 -13.29 -3.73
N PRO A 39 -13.80 -13.47 -2.47
CA PRO A 39 -12.87 -13.71 -1.38
C PRO A 39 -12.13 -15.04 -1.55
N SER A 40 -10.93 -15.14 -0.97
CA SER A 40 -10.24 -16.43 -0.86
C SER A 40 -11.01 -17.40 0.04
N ASN A 41 -10.62 -18.67 -0.02
CA ASN A 41 -11.19 -19.73 0.81
C ASN A 41 -10.68 -19.69 2.27
N LYS A 42 -9.80 -18.74 2.61
CA LYS A 42 -9.26 -18.60 3.97
C LYS A 42 -10.32 -18.16 4.97
N VAL A 43 -10.20 -18.66 6.19
CA VAL A 43 -11.05 -18.26 7.31
C VAL A 43 -10.46 -17.01 7.96
N SER A 44 -11.14 -15.88 7.77
CA SER A 44 -10.81 -14.61 8.44
C SER A 44 -11.09 -14.66 9.94
N SER A 45 -10.27 -13.94 10.68
CA SER A 45 -10.48 -13.62 12.10
C SER A 45 -11.34 -12.37 12.30
N LEU A 46 -11.44 -11.51 11.30
CA LEU A 46 -12.28 -10.32 11.32
C LEU A 46 -12.74 -10.04 9.90
N ASP A 47 -14.01 -9.73 9.74
CA ASP A 47 -14.55 -9.16 8.51
C ASP A 47 -14.90 -7.69 8.75
N VAL A 48 -14.40 -6.79 7.91
CA VAL A 48 -14.68 -5.35 7.98
C VAL A 48 -15.45 -4.96 6.72
N TYR A 49 -16.65 -4.43 6.91
CA TYR A 49 -17.51 -3.98 5.80
C TYR A 49 -17.56 -2.46 5.80
N ILE A 50 -17.05 -1.84 4.74
CA ILE A 50 -17.12 -0.40 4.54
C ILE A 50 -18.26 -0.14 3.57
N LEU A 51 -19.37 0.38 4.10
CA LEU A 51 -20.62 0.52 3.39
C LEU A 51 -20.87 2.00 3.06
N SER A 52 -21.07 2.27 1.77
CA SER A 52 -21.39 3.59 1.21
C SER A 52 -22.56 3.47 0.22
N LYS A 53 -23.10 4.62 -0.22
CA LYS A 53 -24.13 4.65 -1.28
C LYS A 53 -23.63 3.96 -2.56
N GLU A 54 -22.36 4.08 -2.89
CA GLU A 54 -21.75 3.41 -4.03
C GLU A 54 -21.59 1.91 -3.85
N TYR A 55 -21.25 1.47 -2.64
CA TYR A 55 -21.25 0.04 -2.31
C TYR A 55 -22.66 -0.56 -2.47
N GLU A 56 -23.69 0.12 -1.96
CA GLU A 56 -25.09 -0.31 -2.11
C GLU A 56 -25.50 -0.42 -3.58
N LYS A 57 -25.21 0.62 -4.38
CA LYS A 57 -25.53 0.65 -5.82
C LYS A 57 -24.87 -0.51 -6.56
N GLN A 58 -23.60 -0.78 -6.27
CA GLN A 58 -22.86 -1.88 -6.90
C GLN A 58 -23.47 -3.25 -6.58
N ASN A 59 -23.97 -3.43 -5.36
CA ASN A 59 -24.56 -4.69 -4.92
C ASN A 59 -26.09 -4.73 -5.09
N GLN A 60 -26.66 -3.88 -5.95
CA GLN A 60 -28.09 -3.82 -6.25
C GLN A 60 -28.97 -3.67 -4.99
N GLY A 61 -28.46 -2.98 -3.96
CA GLY A 61 -29.13 -2.78 -2.68
C GLY A 61 -29.10 -3.99 -1.73
N CYS A 62 -28.47 -5.10 -2.10
CA CYS A 62 -28.37 -6.30 -1.26
C CYS A 62 -27.00 -6.36 -0.57
N ILE A 63 -26.98 -6.25 0.77
CA ILE A 63 -25.76 -6.39 1.56
C ILE A 63 -25.88 -7.66 2.40
N THR A 64 -25.06 -8.66 2.06
CA THR A 64 -25.00 -9.93 2.81
C THR A 64 -23.76 -9.93 3.68
N ILE A 65 -23.95 -10.07 4.99
CA ILE A 65 -22.88 -10.22 5.97
C ILE A 65 -22.79 -11.70 6.33
N SER A 66 -21.63 -12.32 6.05
CA SER A 66 -21.48 -13.77 6.16
C SER A 66 -21.44 -14.28 7.61
N ASP A 67 -20.81 -13.54 8.52
CA ASP A 67 -20.66 -13.94 9.93
C ASP A 67 -20.69 -12.71 10.85
N ILE A 68 -21.83 -12.50 11.51
CA ILE A 68 -22.08 -11.30 12.32
C ILE A 68 -21.16 -11.25 13.55
N GLU A 69 -20.75 -12.39 14.12
CA GLU A 69 -20.01 -12.42 15.40
C GLU A 69 -18.57 -11.91 15.28
N LYS A 70 -18.01 -11.95 14.06
CA LYS A 70 -16.66 -11.43 13.75
C LYS A 70 -16.67 -10.29 12.75
N SER A 71 -17.82 -9.62 12.56
CA SER A 71 -17.95 -8.53 11.59
C SER A 71 -18.00 -7.15 12.26
N ILE A 72 -17.24 -6.19 11.73
CA ILE A 72 -17.39 -4.76 12.01
C ILE A 72 -17.92 -4.08 10.76
N ILE A 73 -19.01 -3.33 10.91
CA ILE A 73 -19.62 -2.56 9.83
C ILE A 73 -19.27 -1.09 10.05
N ILE A 74 -18.74 -0.45 9.02
CA ILE A 74 -18.41 0.96 9.03
C ILE A 74 -19.24 1.62 7.95
N TRP A 75 -20.18 2.46 8.38
CA TRP A 75 -21.10 3.13 7.47
C TRP A 75 -20.65 4.55 7.20
N ILE A 76 -20.42 4.86 5.92
CA ILE A 76 -20.09 6.20 5.42
C ILE A 76 -21.44 6.88 5.07
N LYS A 77 -21.93 7.79 5.93
CA LYS A 77 -23.24 8.45 5.76
C LYS A 77 -23.16 9.96 5.86
N ASP A 78 -24.05 10.63 5.10
CA ASP A 78 -24.44 12.02 5.31
C ASP A 78 -25.61 12.18 6.31
N ASP A 79 -26.35 11.11 6.61
CA ASP A 79 -27.69 11.22 7.25
C ASP A 79 -27.99 10.05 8.20
N VAL A 80 -27.83 10.21 9.51
CA VAL A 80 -27.69 9.13 10.52
C VAL A 80 -28.95 8.25 10.72
N ASP A 81 -30.12 8.65 10.22
CA ASP A 81 -31.44 8.18 10.72
C ASP A 81 -31.93 6.78 10.28
N LYS A 82 -31.07 5.93 9.73
CA LYS A 82 -31.43 4.56 9.34
C LYS A 82 -30.24 3.66 9.51
N ILE A 83 -30.21 2.91 10.62
CA ILE A 83 -29.77 1.51 10.82
C ILE A 83 -29.75 1.31 12.34
N GLU A 84 -30.90 0.98 12.91
CA GLU A 84 -30.94 0.36 14.24
C GLU A 84 -30.88 -1.14 14.02
N ASN A 85 -29.74 -1.74 14.37
CA ASN A 85 -29.63 -3.18 14.55
C ASN A 85 -28.72 -3.42 15.77
N GLU A 86 -29.34 -3.69 16.92
CA GLU A 86 -28.66 -3.84 18.22
C GLU A 86 -27.63 -4.99 18.24
N ASN A 87 -27.65 -5.88 17.24
CA ASN A 87 -26.76 -7.05 17.14
C ASN A 87 -25.54 -6.86 16.22
N GLN A 88 -25.32 -5.66 15.64
CA GLN A 88 -24.21 -5.39 14.72
C GLN A 88 -23.22 -4.37 15.30
N TYR A 89 -21.91 -4.61 15.13
CA TYR A 89 -20.88 -3.62 15.45
C TYR A 89 -20.83 -2.54 14.37
N VAL A 90 -21.78 -1.61 14.42
CA VAL A 90 -21.87 -0.49 13.46
C VAL A 90 -21.07 0.71 13.99
N ILE A 91 -20.17 1.22 13.16
CA ILE A 91 -19.43 2.47 13.38
C ILE A 91 -19.91 3.46 12.32
N TYR A 92 -20.34 4.63 12.79
CA TYR A 92 -20.78 5.71 11.91
C TYR A 92 -19.66 6.70 11.68
N GLN A 93 -19.32 6.95 10.40
CA GLN A 93 -18.38 7.98 10.02
C GLN A 93 -19.12 9.11 9.31
N GLY A 94 -19.62 10.07 10.09
CA GLY A 94 -20.27 11.29 9.57
C GLY A 94 -19.31 12.44 9.28
N ASN A 95 -18.06 12.35 9.76
CA ASN A 95 -17.01 13.33 9.46
C ASN A 95 -15.71 12.59 9.10
N PRO A 96 -15.22 12.66 7.84
CA PRO A 96 -14.00 11.99 7.41
C PRO A 96 -12.75 12.46 8.18
N ASN A 97 -12.79 13.66 8.76
CA ASN A 97 -11.66 14.26 9.46
C ASN A 97 -11.47 13.75 10.91
N ASN A 98 -12.40 12.94 11.44
CA ASN A 98 -12.28 12.43 12.81
C ASN A 98 -11.63 11.04 12.88
N SER A 99 -10.41 10.93 12.36
CA SER A 99 -9.63 9.68 12.35
C SER A 99 -9.40 9.10 13.76
N GLN A 100 -9.27 9.97 14.77
CA GLN A 100 -9.09 9.57 16.17
C GLN A 100 -10.31 8.81 16.70
N GLN A 101 -11.51 9.39 16.58
CA GLN A 101 -12.73 8.76 17.07
C GLN A 101 -13.01 7.45 16.33
N LEU A 102 -12.87 7.46 15.00
CA LEU A 102 -13.06 6.29 14.16
C LEU A 102 -12.16 5.12 14.58
N LEU A 103 -10.84 5.34 14.71
CA LEU A 103 -9.93 4.27 15.13
C LEU A 103 -10.18 3.83 16.57
N GLN A 104 -10.58 4.74 17.46
CA GLN A 104 -10.90 4.39 18.84
C GLN A 104 -12.13 3.47 18.91
N ASP A 105 -13.20 3.80 18.17
CA ASP A 105 -14.41 2.98 18.09
C ASP A 105 -14.12 1.63 17.44
N PHE A 106 -13.34 1.64 16.35
CA PHE A 106 -12.89 0.43 15.67
C PHE A 106 -12.09 -0.48 16.62
N LEU A 107 -11.10 0.05 17.32
CA LEU A 107 -10.30 -0.72 18.28
C LEU A 107 -11.13 -1.31 19.40
N ASN A 108 -12.08 -0.55 19.95
CA ASN A 108 -12.95 -1.03 21.02
C ASN A 108 -13.76 -2.26 20.58
N LYS A 109 -14.37 -2.21 19.38
CA LYS A 109 -15.12 -3.36 18.83
C LYS A 109 -14.22 -4.51 18.44
N PHE A 110 -13.08 -4.21 17.81
CA PHE A 110 -12.09 -5.20 17.41
C PHE A 110 -11.56 -6.00 18.61
N ILE A 111 -11.22 -5.33 19.71
CA ILE A 111 -10.73 -5.98 20.94
C ILE A 111 -11.81 -6.88 21.55
N GLU A 112 -13.09 -6.47 21.50
CA GLU A 112 -14.21 -7.28 21.96
C GLU A 112 -14.32 -8.60 21.17
N ILE A 113 -14.25 -8.52 19.84
CA ILE A 113 -14.25 -9.69 18.94
C ILE A 113 -13.02 -10.56 19.21
N PHE A 114 -11.83 -9.96 19.26
CA PHE A 114 -10.56 -10.68 19.44
C PHE A 114 -10.52 -11.50 20.74
N ARG A 115 -11.09 -10.95 21.83
CA ARG A 115 -11.17 -11.62 23.15
C ARG A 115 -12.11 -12.81 23.16
N LYS A 116 -13.18 -12.79 22.37
CA LYS A 116 -14.13 -13.92 22.24
C LYS A 116 -13.52 -15.09 21.46
N GLN A 117 -12.57 -14.81 20.57
CA GLN A 117 -11.92 -15.81 19.74
C GLN A 117 -10.84 -16.57 20.50
N LYS A 118 -10.99 -17.89 20.59
CA LYS A 118 -9.96 -18.80 21.09
C LYS A 118 -9.03 -19.18 19.95
N SER A 119 -7.73 -19.28 20.25
CA SER A 119 -6.74 -19.81 19.32
C SER A 119 -5.78 -20.72 20.08
N GLU A 120 -5.54 -21.91 19.52
CA GLU A 120 -4.53 -22.84 20.04
C GLU A 120 -3.11 -22.40 19.68
N LYS A 121 -2.98 -21.52 18.67
CA LYS A 121 -1.72 -21.02 18.17
C LYS A 121 -1.41 -19.65 18.78
N PRO A 122 -0.13 -19.30 18.97
CA PRO A 122 0.25 -17.99 19.49
C PRO A 122 -0.19 -16.89 18.52
N ARG A 123 -0.92 -15.89 19.03
CA ARG A 123 -1.29 -14.66 18.31
C ARG A 123 -0.38 -13.52 18.73
N LEU A 124 -0.01 -12.63 17.81
CA LEU A 124 0.91 -11.52 18.11
C LEU A 124 0.36 -10.62 19.22
N LEU A 125 -0.93 -10.25 19.14
CA LEU A 125 -1.63 -9.46 20.16
C LEU A 125 -1.71 -10.16 21.52
N GLY A 126 -1.63 -11.49 21.53
CA GLY A 126 -1.59 -12.28 22.77
C GLY A 126 -0.28 -12.13 23.56
N SER A 127 0.74 -11.46 23.00
CA SER A 127 2.00 -11.15 23.70
C SER A 127 1.91 -9.99 24.69
N VAL A 128 0.77 -9.29 24.73
CA VAL A 128 0.54 -8.06 25.48
C VAL A 128 -0.29 -8.35 26.73
N GLN A 129 0.07 -7.73 27.86
CA GLN A 129 -0.69 -7.84 29.12
C GLN A 129 -1.91 -6.91 29.12
N ASP A 130 -1.71 -5.64 28.78
CA ASP A 130 -2.79 -4.65 28.64
C ASP A 130 -3.04 -4.35 27.15
N ILE A 131 -3.82 -5.22 26.50
CA ILE A 131 -4.16 -5.09 25.07
C ILE A 131 -4.81 -3.71 24.79
N GLN A 132 -5.74 -3.27 25.64
CA GLN A 132 -6.47 -2.02 25.41
C GLN A 132 -5.53 -0.81 25.53
N GLY A 133 -4.78 -0.71 26.64
CA GLY A 133 -3.87 0.41 26.88
C GLY A 133 -2.74 0.46 25.88
N THR A 134 -2.17 -0.69 25.50
CA THR A 134 -1.09 -0.77 24.51
C THR A 134 -1.57 -0.36 23.12
N LEU A 135 -2.70 -0.90 22.64
CA LEU A 135 -3.25 -0.54 21.32
C LEU A 135 -3.66 0.94 21.27
N ASN A 136 -4.30 1.46 22.32
CA ASN A 136 -4.63 2.89 22.40
C ASN A 136 -3.37 3.77 22.38
N THR A 137 -2.30 3.36 23.06
CA THR A 137 -1.02 4.07 23.06
C THR A 137 -0.41 4.11 21.66
N ILE A 138 -0.36 2.96 20.97
CA ILE A 138 0.19 2.89 19.61
C ILE A 138 -0.68 3.69 18.63
N MET A 139 -2.01 3.61 18.73
CA MET A 139 -2.95 4.39 17.91
C MET A 139 -2.73 5.89 18.07
N ASN A 140 -2.63 6.38 19.31
CA ASN A 140 -2.40 7.80 19.59
C ASN A 140 -1.07 8.28 19.01
N LEU A 141 -0.01 7.49 19.17
CA LEU A 141 1.30 7.79 18.58
C LEU A 141 1.24 7.80 17.05
N TYR A 142 0.64 6.78 16.45
CA TYR A 142 0.48 6.60 15.02
C TYR A 142 -0.24 7.80 14.38
N LEU A 143 -1.31 8.28 15.00
CA LEU A 143 -2.05 9.46 14.55
C LEU A 143 -1.28 10.75 14.80
N SER A 144 -0.66 10.91 15.98
CA SER A 144 0.08 12.14 16.34
C SER A 144 1.31 12.40 15.47
N TYR A 145 1.91 11.34 14.93
CA TYR A 145 3.06 11.41 14.03
C TYR A 145 2.68 11.12 12.57
N GLU A 146 1.39 11.15 12.23
CA GLU A 146 0.91 11.10 10.84
C GLU A 146 1.50 9.94 10.02
N ILE A 147 1.63 8.76 10.63
CA ILE A 147 2.38 7.63 10.05
C ILE A 147 1.75 7.15 8.75
N LEU A 148 0.41 7.14 8.68
CA LEU A 148 -0.33 6.86 7.45
C LEU A 148 0.08 7.82 6.33
N GLN A 149 0.03 9.12 6.62
CA GLN A 149 0.29 10.17 5.65
C GLN A 149 1.74 10.04 5.16
N CYS A 150 2.69 9.90 6.09
CA CYS A 150 4.10 9.67 5.77
C CYS A 150 4.29 8.48 4.81
N SER A 151 3.63 7.36 5.08
CA SER A 151 3.64 6.17 4.21
C SER A 151 3.11 6.46 2.80
N ILE A 152 2.01 7.21 2.67
CA ILE A 152 1.34 7.48 1.39
C ILE A 152 2.24 8.31 0.45
N TYR A 153 2.85 9.40 0.92
CA TYR A 153 3.56 10.33 0.03
C TYR A 153 5.05 10.01 -0.15
N THR A 154 5.70 9.33 0.80
CA THR A 154 7.13 9.03 0.64
C THR A 154 7.36 7.82 -0.28
N ARG A 155 6.34 6.98 -0.46
CA ARG A 155 6.43 5.76 -1.26
C ARG A 155 6.19 5.96 -2.75
N CYS A 156 5.57 7.06 -3.16
CA CYS A 156 5.37 7.42 -4.56
C CYS A 156 6.48 8.29 -5.14
N PHE A 157 6.67 8.25 -6.46
CA PHE A 157 7.59 9.09 -7.25
C PHE A 157 9.07 8.94 -6.89
N TYR A 158 9.90 9.87 -7.37
CA TYR A 158 11.36 9.93 -7.20
C TYR A 158 11.77 10.41 -5.81
N GLU A 159 13.06 10.70 -5.59
CA GLU A 159 13.51 11.35 -4.35
C GLU A 159 12.74 12.65 -4.11
N GLN A 160 12.42 12.91 -2.85
CA GLN A 160 11.68 14.08 -2.41
C GLN A 160 12.23 14.55 -1.06
N ASP A 161 13.32 15.32 -1.11
CA ASP A 161 14.07 15.76 0.09
C ASP A 161 13.21 16.40 1.18
N GLY A 162 12.21 17.19 0.80
CA GLY A 162 11.33 17.84 1.76
C GLY A 162 10.37 16.88 2.47
N LEU A 163 9.81 15.92 1.73
CA LEU A 163 8.94 14.88 2.28
C LEU A 163 9.75 13.89 3.13
N TYR A 164 11.00 13.64 2.73
CA TYR A 164 11.94 12.80 3.45
C TYR A 164 12.14 13.25 4.91
N TRP A 165 12.50 14.51 5.16
CA TRP A 165 12.81 14.97 6.52
C TRP A 165 11.60 14.89 7.46
N ARG A 166 10.42 15.29 6.97
CA ARG A 166 9.19 15.18 7.74
C ARG A 166 8.91 13.73 8.13
N ALA A 167 8.95 12.82 7.16
CA ALA A 167 8.75 11.41 7.43
C ALA A 167 9.83 10.87 8.38
N PHE A 168 11.10 11.22 8.17
CA PHE A 168 12.20 10.80 9.03
C PHE A 168 11.96 11.17 10.49
N ASP A 169 11.60 12.42 10.78
CA ASP A 169 11.34 12.90 12.14
C ASP A 169 10.10 12.24 12.76
N ASN A 170 9.03 12.10 11.98
CA ASN A 170 7.79 11.48 12.42
C ASN A 170 7.96 9.99 12.75
N TYR A 171 8.57 9.21 11.85
CA TYR A 171 8.86 7.80 12.09
C TYR A 171 9.80 7.62 13.29
N THR A 172 10.84 8.45 13.40
CA THR A 172 11.75 8.41 14.55
C THR A 172 11.02 8.63 15.85
N SER A 173 10.18 9.67 15.91
CA SER A 173 9.41 10.02 17.11
C SER A 173 8.37 8.96 17.45
N PHE A 174 7.75 8.35 16.44
CA PHE A 174 6.83 7.22 16.61
C PHE A 174 7.55 5.99 17.18
N ILE A 175 8.67 5.57 16.60
CA ILE A 175 9.47 4.42 17.06
C ILE A 175 9.90 4.62 18.52
N ASP A 176 10.46 5.78 18.83
CA ASP A 176 10.85 6.16 20.19
C ASP A 176 9.66 6.15 21.16
N GLY A 177 8.53 6.73 20.73
CA GLY A 177 7.29 6.80 21.50
C GLY A 177 6.74 5.42 21.83
N VAL A 178 6.68 4.53 20.84
CA VAL A 178 6.17 3.16 21.00
C VAL A 178 7.01 2.37 22.01
N GLN A 179 8.34 2.55 22.01
CA GLN A 179 9.21 1.90 22.99
C GLN A 179 9.06 2.49 24.40
N LYS A 180 8.95 3.82 24.52
CA LYS A 180 8.97 4.52 25.82
C LYS A 180 7.61 4.52 26.52
N ARG A 181 6.49 4.51 25.77
CA ARG A 181 5.15 4.80 26.31
C ARG A 181 4.25 3.59 26.47
N THR A 182 4.61 2.41 25.95
CA THR A 182 3.84 1.16 26.11
C THR A 182 4.07 0.47 27.47
N GLY A 183 4.79 1.13 28.40
CA GLY A 183 4.88 0.71 29.79
C GLY A 183 5.47 -0.70 29.97
N LYS A 184 4.76 -1.58 30.68
CA LYS A 184 5.20 -2.97 30.93
C LYS A 184 5.26 -3.80 29.65
N ASP A 185 4.45 -3.46 28.65
CA ASP A 185 4.36 -4.18 27.38
C ASP A 185 5.44 -3.75 26.36
N CYS A 186 6.37 -2.85 26.74
CA CYS A 186 7.46 -2.40 25.86
C CYS A 186 8.36 -3.54 25.33
N LYS A 187 8.39 -4.68 26.02
CA LYS A 187 9.14 -5.90 25.63
C LYS A 187 8.28 -6.97 24.98
N SER A 188 6.97 -6.73 24.81
CA SER A 188 6.05 -7.64 24.11
C SER A 188 6.47 -7.81 22.66
N ASP A 189 6.06 -8.91 22.05
CA ASP A 189 6.40 -9.17 20.65
C ASP A 189 5.57 -8.30 19.70
N LEU A 190 4.37 -7.87 20.09
CA LEU A 190 3.61 -6.85 19.35
C LEU A 190 4.41 -5.55 19.24
N VAL A 191 4.95 -5.05 20.36
CA VAL A 191 5.73 -3.80 20.36
C VAL A 191 7.01 -3.95 19.55
N LYS A 192 7.69 -5.10 19.62
CA LYS A 192 8.85 -5.39 18.76
C LYS A 192 8.46 -5.40 17.29
N TYR A 193 7.36 -6.06 16.92
CA TYR A 193 6.87 -6.09 15.55
C TYR A 193 6.55 -4.68 15.03
N VAL A 194 5.76 -3.89 15.77
CA VAL A 194 5.41 -2.50 15.41
C VAL A 194 6.66 -1.67 15.18
N LYS A 195 7.64 -1.82 16.07
CA LYS A 195 8.94 -1.15 15.97
C LYS A 195 9.67 -1.58 14.70
N THR A 196 9.87 -2.88 14.49
CA THR A 196 10.60 -3.42 13.33
C THR A 196 9.91 -3.08 12.01
N TYR A 197 8.58 -3.08 11.97
CA TYR A 197 7.81 -2.65 10.81
C TYR A 197 8.07 -1.16 10.50
N ALA A 198 7.98 -0.27 11.49
CA ALA A 198 8.28 1.15 11.32
C ALA A 198 9.74 1.45 10.95
N GLU A 199 10.69 0.72 11.53
CA GLU A 199 12.12 0.82 11.20
C GLU A 199 12.38 0.44 9.74
N TYR A 200 11.75 -0.66 9.27
CA TYR A 200 11.77 -1.05 7.87
C TYR A 200 11.18 0.04 6.97
N GLU A 201 9.99 0.58 7.29
CA GLU A 201 9.38 1.63 6.47
C GLU A 201 10.27 2.88 6.38
N LEU A 202 10.90 3.30 7.49
CA LEU A 202 11.82 4.43 7.50
C LEU A 202 13.09 4.16 6.69
N ASP A 203 13.67 2.97 6.77
CA ASP A 203 14.88 2.63 6.01
C ASP A 203 14.59 2.50 4.50
N ILE A 204 13.39 2.09 4.12
CA ILE A 204 12.93 2.17 2.71
C ILE A 204 12.86 3.62 2.24
N ILE A 205 12.33 4.53 3.07
CA ILE A 205 12.30 5.96 2.77
C ILE A 205 13.73 6.51 2.64
N CYS A 206 14.66 6.09 3.50
CA CYS A 206 16.07 6.46 3.39
C CYS A 206 16.69 5.97 2.07
N LYS A 207 16.54 4.68 1.77
CA LYS A 207 17.09 4.05 0.55
C LYS A 207 16.58 4.73 -0.72
N LYS A 208 15.28 5.03 -0.77
CA LYS A 208 14.63 5.70 -1.91
C LYS A 208 15.09 7.14 -2.13
N ASN A 209 15.49 7.84 -1.06
CA ASN A 209 16.03 9.21 -1.14
C ASN A 209 17.56 9.23 -1.17
N PHE A 210 18.20 8.11 -1.54
CA PHE A 210 19.66 7.96 -1.59
C PHE A 210 20.37 8.38 -0.28
N ARG A 211 19.71 8.17 0.85
CA ARG A 211 20.24 8.44 2.19
C ARG A 211 20.74 7.15 2.83
N LYS A 212 21.68 7.31 3.76
CA LYS A 212 22.15 6.19 4.59
C LYS A 212 20.99 5.63 5.42
N LEU A 213 20.88 4.31 5.47
CA LEU A 213 19.93 3.62 6.34
C LEU A 213 20.18 4.02 7.80
N LYS A 214 19.10 4.22 8.54
CA LYS A 214 19.13 4.63 9.94
C LYS A 214 19.41 3.43 10.85
N TYR A 215 18.79 2.29 10.56
CA TYR A 215 18.88 1.10 11.41
C TYR A 215 19.83 0.06 10.82
N PRO A 216 20.50 -0.74 11.67
CA PRO A 216 21.35 -1.82 11.18
C PRO A 216 20.49 -2.93 10.55
N VAL A 217 20.66 -3.19 9.26
CA VAL A 217 19.91 -4.24 8.52
C VAL A 217 20.01 -5.60 9.21
N LYS A 218 21.18 -5.98 9.72
CA LYS A 218 21.38 -7.24 10.47
C LYS A 218 20.48 -7.37 11.70
N GLU A 219 20.20 -6.26 12.39
CA GLU A 219 19.29 -6.27 13.53
C GLU A 219 17.84 -6.46 13.08
N LEU A 220 17.42 -5.79 12.00
CA LEU A 220 16.09 -5.97 11.42
C LEU A 220 15.86 -7.41 10.97
N VAL A 221 16.81 -8.00 10.23
CA VAL A 221 16.78 -9.41 9.80
C VAL A 221 16.68 -10.37 10.99
N HIS A 222 17.49 -10.14 12.03
CA HIS A 222 17.46 -10.98 13.23
C HIS A 222 16.13 -10.89 13.99
N GLN A 223 15.56 -9.68 14.13
CA GLN A 223 14.28 -9.51 14.81
C GLN A 223 13.13 -10.10 14.00
N SER A 224 13.09 -9.88 12.68
CA SER A 224 12.06 -10.44 11.81
C SER A 224 12.11 -11.96 11.79
N TYR A 225 13.30 -12.58 11.77
CA TYR A 225 13.47 -14.02 11.89
C TYR A 225 12.88 -14.57 13.20
N LYS A 226 13.21 -13.94 14.34
CA LYS A 226 12.67 -14.34 15.66
C LYS A 226 11.15 -14.27 15.73
N LEU A 227 10.56 -13.24 15.12
CA LEU A 227 9.12 -13.09 15.04
C LEU A 227 8.51 -14.20 14.18
N VAL A 228 9.11 -14.54 13.03
CA VAL A 228 8.65 -15.65 12.18
C VAL A 228 8.76 -17.00 12.90
N GLU A 229 9.84 -17.25 13.64
CA GLU A 229 10.02 -18.50 14.40
C GLU A 229 8.88 -18.72 15.40
N LYS A 230 8.44 -17.64 16.07
CA LYS A 230 7.35 -17.69 17.06
C LYS A 230 5.96 -17.65 16.46
N TYR A 231 5.77 -16.91 15.36
CA TYR A 231 4.49 -16.61 14.73
C TYR A 231 4.47 -17.07 13.28
N ARG A 232 4.84 -18.32 13.04
CA ARG A 232 5.09 -18.86 11.69
C ARG A 232 3.94 -18.73 10.70
N GLU A 233 2.71 -18.71 11.21
CA GLU A 233 1.47 -18.59 10.40
C GLU A 233 0.99 -17.15 10.24
N ASN A 234 1.68 -16.18 10.81
CA ASN A 234 1.34 -14.77 10.65
C ASN A 234 1.92 -14.27 9.32
N GLU A 235 1.06 -14.19 8.32
CA GLU A 235 1.37 -13.80 6.95
C GLU A 235 2.03 -12.41 6.88
N GLN A 236 1.58 -11.46 7.70
CA GLN A 236 2.12 -10.11 7.70
C GLN A 236 3.57 -10.07 8.24
N ILE A 237 3.89 -10.91 9.23
CA ILE A 237 5.27 -11.06 9.72
C ILE A 237 6.15 -11.74 8.65
N LEU A 238 5.63 -12.75 7.94
CA LEU A 238 6.34 -13.38 6.82
C LEU A 238 6.63 -12.38 5.70
N ILE A 239 5.64 -11.56 5.35
CA ILE A 239 5.78 -10.50 4.35
C ILE A 239 6.84 -9.49 4.80
N LEU A 240 6.79 -9.01 6.04
CA LEU A 240 7.78 -8.07 6.58
C LEU A 240 9.20 -8.66 6.51
N LYS A 241 9.37 -9.93 6.87
CA LYS A 241 10.68 -10.60 6.77
C LYS A 241 11.17 -10.63 5.32
N ALA A 242 10.35 -11.11 4.40
CA ALA A 242 10.69 -11.23 3.00
C ALA A 242 11.01 -9.86 2.36
N ASP A 243 10.28 -8.82 2.77
CA ASP A 243 10.53 -7.44 2.35
C ASP A 243 11.85 -6.88 2.89
N ILE A 244 12.21 -7.16 4.16
CA ILE A 244 13.52 -6.78 4.72
C ILE A 244 14.64 -7.48 3.93
N ASP A 245 14.52 -8.79 3.73
CA ASP A 245 15.50 -9.59 2.98
C ASP A 245 15.66 -9.07 1.55
N LEU A 246 14.55 -8.75 0.87
CA LEU A 246 14.58 -8.27 -0.52
C LEU A 246 15.11 -6.83 -0.64
N GLU A 247 14.54 -5.92 0.13
CA GLU A 247 14.65 -4.49 -0.13
C GLU A 247 15.75 -3.82 0.70
N LEU A 248 16.22 -4.43 1.80
CA LEU A 248 17.28 -3.88 2.65
C LEU A 248 18.54 -4.76 2.71
N ASP A 249 18.40 -6.08 2.75
CA ASP A 249 19.53 -7.02 2.82
C ASP A 249 20.03 -7.47 1.43
N ASP A 250 19.33 -7.08 0.37
CA ASP A 250 19.55 -7.46 -1.03
C ASP A 250 19.67 -9.01 -1.23
N PHE A 251 19.07 -9.79 -0.33
CA PHE A 251 19.05 -11.25 -0.35
C PHE A 251 17.83 -11.79 -1.12
N TRP A 252 17.76 -11.45 -2.41
CA TRP A 252 16.59 -11.71 -3.26
C TRP A 252 16.19 -13.19 -3.34
N SER A 253 17.14 -14.13 -3.29
CA SER A 253 16.84 -15.56 -3.35
C SER A 253 16.19 -16.08 -2.06
N GLY A 254 16.60 -15.53 -0.90
CA GLY A 254 15.95 -15.80 0.39
C GLY A 254 14.53 -15.26 0.39
N ALA A 255 14.38 -13.99 0.02
CA ALA A 255 13.08 -13.35 -0.10
C ALA A 255 12.14 -14.09 -1.07
N ALA A 256 12.63 -14.57 -2.22
CA ALA A 256 11.83 -15.34 -3.15
C ALA A 256 11.29 -16.65 -2.54
N ASN A 257 12.09 -17.33 -1.72
CA ASN A 257 11.66 -18.52 -0.99
C ASN A 257 10.63 -18.17 0.09
N GLU A 258 10.77 -17.03 0.74
CA GLU A 258 9.82 -16.56 1.76
C GLU A 258 8.50 -16.12 1.17
N PHE A 259 8.49 -15.42 0.03
CA PHE A 259 7.25 -15.15 -0.69
C PHE A 259 6.62 -16.42 -1.29
N ALA A 260 7.38 -17.50 -1.44
CA ALA A 260 6.88 -18.81 -1.89
C ALA A 260 6.29 -19.65 -0.74
N ASP A 261 6.22 -19.11 0.47
CA ASP A 261 5.76 -19.82 1.64
C ASP A 261 4.33 -20.36 1.51
N ALA A 262 4.07 -21.52 2.12
CA ALA A 262 2.77 -22.18 2.12
C ALA A 262 1.64 -21.29 2.68
N TYR A 263 1.96 -20.41 3.64
CA TYR A 263 0.97 -19.47 4.19
C TYR A 263 0.66 -18.30 3.23
N LEU A 264 1.55 -17.99 2.28
CA LEU A 264 1.42 -16.88 1.33
C LEU A 264 0.88 -17.29 -0.06
N VAL A 265 0.45 -18.55 -0.23
CA VAL A 265 -0.04 -19.06 -1.53
C VAL A 265 -1.21 -18.25 -2.10
N GLU A 266 -2.10 -17.74 -1.25
CA GLU A 266 -3.24 -16.90 -1.66
C GLU A 266 -2.98 -15.40 -1.44
N CYS A 267 -1.72 -15.01 -1.24
CA CYS A 267 -1.32 -13.61 -1.07
C CYS A 267 -0.95 -13.00 -2.41
N ALA A 268 -1.75 -12.06 -2.90
CA ALA A 268 -1.46 -11.35 -4.14
C ALA A 268 -0.10 -10.65 -4.11
N TYR A 269 0.22 -9.99 -2.98
CA TYR A 269 1.49 -9.26 -2.80
C TYR A 269 2.71 -10.16 -2.92
N ALA A 270 2.63 -11.39 -2.38
CA ALA A 270 3.72 -12.35 -2.45
C ALA A 270 3.99 -12.80 -3.90
N HIS A 271 2.95 -13.11 -4.68
CA HIS A 271 3.12 -13.44 -6.09
C HIS A 271 3.68 -12.27 -6.91
N TYR A 272 3.18 -11.06 -6.67
CA TYR A 272 3.72 -9.84 -7.29
C TYR A 272 5.21 -9.67 -6.98
N LYS A 273 5.63 -9.81 -5.72
CA LYS A 273 7.04 -9.71 -5.35
C LYS A 273 7.89 -10.80 -5.98
N ARG A 274 7.39 -12.03 -6.08
CA ARG A 274 8.08 -13.11 -6.81
C ARG A 274 8.24 -12.81 -8.30
N GLY A 275 7.18 -12.34 -8.96
CA GLY A 275 7.23 -11.93 -10.36
C GLY A 275 8.31 -10.88 -10.61
N ARG A 276 8.33 -9.83 -9.79
CA ARG A 276 9.37 -8.80 -9.81
C ARG A 276 10.77 -9.35 -9.57
N ILE A 277 10.97 -10.24 -8.60
CA ILE A 277 12.28 -10.87 -8.33
C ILE A 277 12.76 -11.68 -9.55
N ILE A 278 11.90 -12.53 -10.11
CA ILE A 278 12.24 -13.37 -11.26
C ILE A 278 12.54 -12.54 -12.50
N ARG A 279 11.75 -11.50 -12.77
CA ARG A 279 12.04 -10.56 -13.85
C ARG A 279 13.41 -9.91 -13.66
N LYS A 280 13.65 -9.32 -12.48
CA LYS A 280 14.84 -8.50 -12.21
C LYS A 280 16.13 -9.30 -12.13
N TYR A 281 16.13 -10.45 -11.46
CA TYR A 281 17.37 -11.17 -11.13
C TYR A 281 17.64 -12.39 -12.01
N THR A 282 16.64 -12.87 -12.76
CA THR A 282 16.82 -14.06 -13.61
C THR A 282 16.42 -13.84 -15.07
N ASN A 283 15.84 -12.69 -15.43
CA ASN A 283 15.33 -12.38 -16.78
C ASN A 283 14.38 -13.44 -17.37
N MET A 284 13.72 -14.23 -16.51
CA MET A 284 12.76 -15.25 -16.95
C MET A 284 11.36 -14.63 -17.09
N TYR A 285 11.18 -13.82 -18.13
CA TYR A 285 9.97 -12.99 -18.33
C TYR A 285 8.67 -13.80 -18.34
N ASP A 286 8.61 -14.96 -19.01
CA ASP A 286 7.39 -15.78 -19.04
C ASP A 286 7.00 -16.30 -17.65
N LEU A 287 8.00 -16.66 -16.83
CA LEU A 287 7.76 -17.10 -15.46
C LEU A 287 7.33 -15.92 -14.58
N ALA A 288 7.93 -14.75 -14.75
CA ALA A 288 7.50 -13.53 -14.07
C ALA A 288 6.05 -13.19 -14.40
N ILE A 289 5.66 -13.17 -15.69
CA ILE A 289 4.28 -12.96 -16.15
C ILE A 289 3.31 -13.96 -15.50
N ASN A 290 3.71 -15.22 -15.36
CA ASN A 290 2.88 -16.22 -14.69
C ASN A 290 2.64 -15.87 -13.21
N TYR A 291 3.66 -15.43 -12.46
CA TYR A 291 3.47 -14.97 -11.09
C TYR A 291 2.58 -13.73 -11.02
N GLU A 292 2.76 -12.76 -11.91
CA GLU A 292 1.90 -11.56 -11.94
C GLU A 292 0.43 -11.90 -12.24
N LYS A 293 0.18 -12.88 -13.13
CA LYS A 293 -1.17 -13.40 -13.37
C LYS A 293 -1.78 -14.06 -12.12
N TRP A 294 -0.98 -14.70 -11.27
CA TRP A 294 -1.44 -15.22 -9.99
C TRP A 294 -1.76 -14.08 -9.01
N ALA A 295 -0.95 -13.03 -8.96
CA ALA A 295 -1.24 -11.83 -8.17
C ALA A 295 -2.61 -11.22 -8.57
N ILE A 296 -2.86 -11.09 -9.88
CA ILE A 296 -4.13 -10.58 -10.44
C ILE A 296 -5.31 -11.51 -10.12
N ARG A 297 -5.08 -12.83 -10.07
CA ARG A 297 -6.13 -13.79 -9.71
C ARG A 297 -6.63 -13.57 -8.28
N TYR A 298 -5.74 -13.25 -7.34
CA TYR A 298 -6.08 -12.99 -5.94
C TYR A 298 -6.50 -11.55 -5.68
N LYS A 299 -6.03 -10.59 -6.50
CA LYS A 299 -6.44 -9.19 -6.45
C LYS A 299 -6.62 -8.66 -7.88
N LYS A 300 -7.86 -8.58 -8.37
CA LYS A 300 -8.14 -8.27 -9.79
C LYS A 300 -7.71 -6.86 -10.20
N ASP A 301 -7.80 -5.90 -9.29
CA ASP A 301 -7.46 -4.49 -9.47
C ASP A 301 -5.97 -4.21 -9.19
N TYR A 302 -5.10 -5.23 -9.24
CA TYR A 302 -3.70 -5.07 -8.89
C TYR A 302 -2.87 -4.44 -10.03
N PHE A 303 -3.05 -3.14 -10.23
CA PHE A 303 -2.39 -2.36 -11.28
C PHE A 303 -0.85 -2.50 -11.30
N SER A 304 -0.20 -2.66 -10.15
CA SER A 304 1.25 -2.90 -10.09
C SER A 304 1.67 -4.21 -10.76
N ALA A 305 0.84 -5.26 -10.70
CA ALA A 305 1.11 -6.53 -11.37
C ALA A 305 0.94 -6.40 -12.90
N TRP A 306 -0.08 -5.67 -13.35
CA TRP A 306 -0.25 -5.34 -14.78
C TRP A 306 0.93 -4.56 -15.34
N TYR A 307 1.50 -3.64 -14.55
CA TYR A 307 2.71 -2.91 -14.92
C TYR A 307 3.90 -3.85 -15.12
N GLN A 308 4.12 -4.80 -14.20
CA GLN A 308 5.19 -5.79 -14.35
C GLN A 308 4.99 -6.70 -15.57
N ILE A 309 3.75 -7.06 -15.89
CA ILE A 309 3.41 -7.80 -17.13
C ILE A 309 3.80 -6.97 -18.37
N ALA A 310 3.44 -5.68 -18.39
CA ALA A 310 3.76 -4.80 -19.51
C ALA A 310 5.28 -4.68 -19.72
N VAL A 311 6.04 -4.49 -18.63
CA VAL A 311 7.51 -4.43 -18.67
C VAL A 311 8.12 -5.76 -19.16
N CYS A 312 7.58 -6.90 -18.72
CA CYS A 312 8.03 -8.21 -19.22
C CYS A 312 7.82 -8.34 -20.73
N TYR A 313 6.62 -7.99 -21.23
CA TYR A 313 6.32 -8.06 -22.66
C TYR A 313 7.18 -7.11 -23.47
N GLU A 314 7.39 -5.88 -23.00
CA GLU A 314 8.28 -4.92 -23.64
C GLU A 314 9.71 -5.45 -23.71
N SER A 315 10.22 -6.06 -22.62
CA SER A 315 11.55 -6.67 -22.57
C SER A 315 11.72 -7.85 -23.54
N GLN A 316 10.62 -8.55 -23.85
CA GLN A 316 10.59 -9.62 -24.86
C GLN A 316 10.40 -9.09 -26.30
N GLY A 317 10.19 -7.78 -26.49
CA GLY A 317 9.86 -7.19 -27.79
C GLY A 317 8.41 -7.40 -28.23
N ASN A 318 7.54 -7.89 -27.34
CA ASN A 318 6.10 -8.10 -27.57
C ASN A 318 5.34 -6.80 -27.29
N TYR A 319 5.54 -5.80 -28.15
CA TYR A 319 5.12 -4.42 -27.92
C TYR A 319 3.59 -4.23 -27.87
N GLU A 320 2.83 -4.92 -28.72
CA GLU A 320 1.37 -4.86 -28.71
C GLU A 320 0.78 -5.40 -27.39
N GLU A 321 1.36 -6.47 -26.85
CA GLU A 321 0.97 -7.09 -25.58
C GLU A 321 1.36 -6.20 -24.40
N ALA A 322 2.51 -5.52 -24.47
CA ALA A 322 2.92 -4.53 -23.48
C ALA A 322 1.93 -3.36 -23.43
N VAL A 323 1.53 -2.81 -24.59
CA VAL A 323 0.51 -1.75 -24.66
C VAL A 323 -0.82 -2.23 -24.06
N LYS A 324 -1.31 -3.42 -24.43
CA LYS A 324 -2.56 -3.97 -23.85
C LYS A 324 -2.48 -4.07 -22.33
N ALA A 325 -1.34 -4.48 -21.78
CA ALA A 325 -1.15 -4.59 -20.33
C ALA A 325 -1.09 -3.20 -19.65
N PHE A 326 -0.46 -2.19 -20.26
CA PHE A 326 -0.53 -0.81 -19.78
C PHE A 326 -1.96 -0.25 -19.84
N GLU A 327 -2.74 -0.56 -20.87
CA GLU A 327 -4.13 -0.14 -20.98
C GLU A 327 -5.03 -0.73 -19.88
N GLN A 328 -4.70 -1.93 -19.37
CA GLN A 328 -5.42 -2.47 -18.20
C GLN A 328 -5.24 -1.60 -16.95
N ILE A 329 -4.08 -0.96 -16.77
CA ILE A 329 -3.86 -0.02 -15.66
C ILE A 329 -4.80 1.19 -15.80
N CYS A 330 -4.90 1.75 -17.00
CA CYS A 330 -5.84 2.83 -17.30
C CYS A 330 -7.27 2.43 -16.97
N LEU A 331 -7.71 1.24 -17.39
CA LEU A 331 -9.08 0.74 -17.13
C LEU A 331 -9.35 0.53 -15.64
N ILE A 332 -8.39 -0.03 -14.89
CA ILE A 332 -8.52 -0.27 -13.44
C ILE A 332 -8.64 1.06 -12.68
N LEU A 333 -7.87 2.07 -13.09
CA LEU A 333 -7.79 3.35 -12.39
C LEU A 333 -8.81 4.40 -12.90
N ASP A 334 -9.48 4.16 -14.03
CA ASP A 334 -10.41 5.10 -14.68
C ASP A 334 -11.48 5.64 -13.72
N LYS A 335 -12.14 4.77 -12.97
CA LYS A 335 -13.21 5.18 -12.04
C LYS A 335 -12.72 6.15 -10.96
N LYS A 336 -11.52 5.93 -10.42
CA LYS A 336 -10.90 6.82 -9.43
C LYS A 336 -10.37 8.09 -10.07
N PHE A 337 -9.76 7.98 -11.25
CA PHE A 337 -9.25 9.12 -12.02
C PHE A 337 -10.38 10.11 -12.32
N ASN A 338 -11.52 9.63 -12.82
CA ASN A 338 -12.69 10.46 -13.12
C ASN A 338 -13.36 11.10 -11.89
N LYS A 339 -13.11 10.56 -10.69
CA LYS A 339 -13.58 11.13 -9.42
C LYS A 339 -12.54 11.98 -8.70
N HIS A 340 -11.34 12.09 -9.25
CA HIS A 340 -10.18 12.70 -8.64
C HIS A 340 -9.76 12.06 -7.29
N LEU A 341 -9.82 10.73 -7.23
CA LEU A 341 -9.56 9.94 -6.01
C LEU A 341 -8.35 9.00 -6.15
N LEU A 342 -7.43 9.30 -7.07
CA LEU A 342 -6.20 8.53 -7.17
C LEU A 342 -5.26 8.86 -6.01
N SER A 343 -4.74 7.82 -5.37
CA SER A 343 -3.60 7.95 -4.46
C SER A 343 -2.33 8.34 -5.22
N PRO A 344 -1.33 8.94 -4.57
CA PRO A 344 -0.06 9.30 -5.21
C PRO A 344 0.62 8.14 -5.94
N ILE A 345 0.57 6.92 -5.40
CA ILE A 345 1.12 5.73 -6.06
C ILE A 345 0.28 5.32 -7.30
N GLU A 346 -1.05 5.45 -7.25
CA GLU A 346 -1.89 5.17 -8.41
C GLU A 346 -1.64 6.18 -9.54
N ILE A 347 -1.44 7.46 -9.21
CA ILE A 347 -1.01 8.50 -10.16
C ILE A 347 0.32 8.12 -10.80
N GLU A 348 1.31 7.68 -10.01
CA GLU A 348 2.62 7.26 -10.53
C GLU A 348 2.50 6.10 -11.52
N TYR A 349 1.75 5.05 -11.17
CA TYR A 349 1.59 3.89 -12.05
C TYR A 349 0.77 4.22 -13.31
N LEU A 350 -0.28 5.04 -13.19
CA LEU A 350 -1.04 5.52 -14.34
C LEU A 350 -0.15 6.33 -15.28
N TYR A 351 0.64 7.26 -14.73
CA TYR A 351 1.60 8.06 -15.48
C TYR A 351 2.63 7.18 -16.20
N LYS A 352 3.27 6.24 -15.49
CA LYS A 352 4.23 5.30 -16.08
C LYS A 352 3.60 4.46 -17.19
N ALA A 353 2.35 4.04 -17.03
CA ALA A 353 1.62 3.28 -18.05
C ALA A 353 1.38 4.10 -19.32
N VAL A 354 0.82 5.31 -19.19
CA VAL A 354 0.53 6.15 -20.36
C VAL A 354 1.80 6.60 -21.08
N VAL A 355 2.87 6.91 -20.37
CA VAL A 355 4.17 7.24 -20.99
C VAL A 355 4.79 6.03 -21.66
N GLY A 356 4.70 4.84 -21.05
CA GLY A 356 5.11 3.58 -21.67
C GLY A 356 4.38 3.34 -23.00
N ILE A 357 3.07 3.59 -23.06
CA ILE A 357 2.29 3.50 -24.30
C ILE A 357 2.77 4.54 -25.33
N VAL A 358 2.98 5.81 -24.94
CA VAL A 358 3.50 6.85 -25.85
C VAL A 358 4.81 6.41 -26.51
N ARG A 359 5.77 5.93 -25.70
CA ARG A 359 7.07 5.45 -26.18
C ARG A 359 6.90 4.31 -27.18
N ILE A 360 6.16 3.26 -26.81
CA ILE A 360 5.99 2.07 -27.65
C ILE A 360 5.27 2.41 -28.96
N GLU A 361 4.19 3.20 -28.90
CA GLU A 361 3.40 3.57 -30.08
C GLU A 361 4.22 4.43 -31.05
N ASN A 362 5.06 5.35 -30.55
CA ASN A 362 5.94 6.15 -31.39
C ASN A 362 7.11 5.33 -31.97
N ASP A 363 7.88 4.69 -31.09
CA ASP A 363 9.22 4.19 -31.44
C ASP A 363 9.19 2.79 -32.03
N ARG A 364 8.16 1.99 -31.71
CA ARG A 364 8.08 0.57 -32.06
C ARG A 364 6.94 0.25 -33.02
N LEU A 365 5.77 0.85 -32.82
CA LEU A 365 4.56 0.56 -33.64
C LEU A 365 4.27 1.61 -34.71
N GLY A 366 4.85 2.82 -34.63
CA GLY A 366 4.68 3.89 -35.61
C GLY A 366 3.29 4.53 -35.65
N ASN A 367 2.49 4.40 -34.58
CA ASN A 367 1.13 4.94 -34.49
C ASN A 367 1.11 6.32 -33.81
N ILE A 368 1.49 7.33 -34.59
CA ILE A 368 1.65 8.72 -34.12
C ILE A 368 0.34 9.27 -33.51
N TYR A 369 -0.82 8.92 -34.07
CA TYR A 369 -2.11 9.41 -33.57
C TYR A 369 -2.44 8.86 -32.18
N ARG A 370 -2.20 7.55 -31.96
CA ARG A 370 -2.43 6.93 -30.66
C ARG A 370 -1.43 7.44 -29.64
N ALA A 371 -0.16 7.59 -30.02
CA ALA A 371 0.86 8.18 -29.17
C ALA A 371 0.48 9.61 -28.73
N GLU A 372 -0.01 10.46 -29.65
CA GLU A 372 -0.43 11.82 -29.30
C GLU A 372 -1.66 11.83 -28.37
N SER A 373 -2.61 10.91 -28.56
CA SER A 373 -3.75 10.73 -27.66
C SER A 373 -3.28 10.40 -26.22
N TYR A 374 -2.37 9.44 -26.08
CA TYR A 374 -1.83 9.06 -24.77
C TYR A 374 -0.92 10.13 -24.17
N ARG A 375 -0.23 10.94 -24.99
CA ARG A 375 0.54 12.10 -24.53
C ARG A 375 -0.38 13.16 -23.92
N ASN A 376 -1.55 13.39 -24.50
CA ASN A 376 -2.55 14.29 -23.92
C ASN A 376 -3.13 13.72 -22.61
N LEU A 377 -3.38 12.41 -22.54
CA LEU A 377 -3.76 11.78 -21.29
C LEU A 377 -2.67 11.91 -20.21
N ALA A 378 -1.39 11.75 -20.55
CA ALA A 378 -0.28 11.95 -19.63
C ALA A 378 -0.27 13.36 -19.01
N LYS A 379 -0.59 14.39 -19.81
CA LYS A 379 -0.72 15.77 -19.31
C LYS A 379 -1.88 15.92 -18.32
N GLU A 380 -3.01 15.26 -18.55
CA GLU A 380 -4.13 15.26 -17.60
C GLU A 380 -3.78 14.50 -16.30
N VAL A 381 -3.07 13.37 -16.40
CA VAL A 381 -2.58 12.63 -15.22
C VAL A 381 -1.60 13.46 -14.38
N ILE A 382 -0.75 14.29 -14.99
CA ILE A 382 0.11 15.22 -14.24
C ILE A 382 -0.72 16.26 -13.49
N LYS A 383 -1.78 16.82 -14.10
CA LYS A 383 -2.66 17.77 -13.43
C LYS A 383 -3.37 17.15 -12.22
N GLU A 384 -3.63 15.85 -12.26
CA GLU A 384 -4.24 15.12 -11.16
C GLU A 384 -3.44 15.21 -9.85
N VAL A 385 -2.12 15.41 -9.92
CA VAL A 385 -1.27 15.65 -8.74
C VAL A 385 -1.70 16.90 -7.97
N GLN A 386 -2.15 17.93 -8.68
CA GLN A 386 -2.64 19.16 -8.07
C GLN A 386 -4.03 18.97 -7.45
N ASN A 387 -4.74 17.90 -7.81
CA ASN A 387 -6.04 17.61 -7.26
C ASN A 387 -5.92 17.08 -5.84
N THR A 388 -6.37 17.87 -4.87
CA THR A 388 -6.21 17.55 -3.46
C THR A 388 -7.33 16.67 -2.93
N ASN A 389 -8.29 16.20 -3.74
CA ASN A 389 -9.44 15.43 -3.26
C ASN A 389 -9.03 14.19 -2.45
N TYR A 390 -8.20 13.31 -3.02
CA TYR A 390 -7.65 12.16 -2.29
C TYR A 390 -6.90 12.59 -1.02
N LEU A 391 -6.03 13.60 -1.14
CA LEU A 391 -5.22 14.09 -0.03
C LEU A 391 -6.08 14.71 1.08
N ASN A 392 -7.16 15.40 0.75
CA ASN A 392 -8.08 16.01 1.70
C ASN A 392 -8.86 14.96 2.47
N GLU A 393 -9.18 13.82 1.85
CA GLU A 393 -9.80 12.70 2.57
C GLU A 393 -8.84 12.11 3.62
N VAL A 394 -7.56 11.94 3.27
CA VAL A 394 -6.59 11.29 4.16
C VAL A 394 -5.88 12.29 5.09
N TRP A 395 -5.90 13.57 4.75
CA TRP A 395 -5.11 14.62 5.39
C TRP A 395 -5.78 15.99 5.24
N SER A 396 -6.73 16.29 6.12
CA SER A 396 -7.62 17.45 6.03
C SER A 396 -6.96 18.84 6.03
N ASN A 397 -5.65 18.93 6.30
CA ASN A 397 -4.90 20.19 6.43
C ASN A 397 -3.78 20.34 5.37
N THR A 398 -3.87 19.66 4.22
CA THR A 398 -2.81 19.68 3.18
C THR A 398 -2.47 21.07 2.65
N GLY A 399 -3.44 21.98 2.61
CA GLY A 399 -3.23 23.38 2.20
C GLY A 399 -2.28 24.18 3.11
N GLU A 400 -2.02 23.72 4.33
CA GLU A 400 -1.14 24.37 5.30
C GLU A 400 0.27 23.76 5.34
N ILE A 401 0.51 22.66 4.63
CA ILE A 401 1.79 21.96 4.69
C ILE A 401 2.72 22.48 3.60
N GLN A 402 3.51 23.47 3.98
CA GLN A 402 4.60 23.99 3.17
C GLN A 402 5.88 23.19 3.40
N ILE A 403 6.50 22.78 2.29
CA ILE A 403 7.86 22.28 2.22
C ILE A 403 8.69 23.40 1.60
N GLY A 404 9.41 24.14 2.43
CA GLY A 404 9.98 25.42 2.02
C GLY A 404 8.86 26.40 1.64
N GLU A 405 8.87 26.90 0.41
CA GLU A 405 7.85 27.82 -0.12
C GLU A 405 6.74 27.11 -0.93
N LYS A 406 6.85 25.80 -1.17
CA LYS A 406 5.93 25.02 -2.02
C LYS A 406 5.06 24.08 -1.18
N ASN A 407 3.84 23.80 -1.62
CA ASN A 407 3.03 22.73 -1.03
C ASN A 407 3.47 21.35 -1.57
N ILE A 408 2.99 20.28 -0.93
CA ILE A 408 3.32 18.89 -1.30
C ILE A 408 2.99 18.59 -2.77
N ALA A 409 1.84 19.05 -3.25
CA ALA A 409 1.39 18.79 -4.63
C ALA A 409 2.33 19.41 -5.67
N ALA A 410 2.78 20.65 -5.46
CA ALA A 410 3.70 21.34 -6.36
C ALA A 410 5.07 20.64 -6.44
N VAL A 411 5.56 20.11 -5.32
CA VAL A 411 6.82 19.35 -5.27
C VAL A 411 6.73 18.06 -6.10
N ILE A 412 5.61 17.33 -6.00
CA ILE A 412 5.37 16.11 -6.78
C ILE A 412 5.23 16.44 -8.27
N GLU A 413 4.45 17.46 -8.61
CA GLU A 413 4.16 17.85 -10.00
C GLU A 413 5.43 18.23 -10.76
N ASP A 414 6.30 19.06 -10.17
CA ASP A 414 7.57 19.48 -10.78
C ASP A 414 8.45 18.28 -11.15
N THR A 415 8.38 17.21 -10.35
CA THR A 415 9.17 16.01 -10.57
C THR A 415 8.59 15.16 -11.70
N MET A 416 7.26 15.05 -11.79
CA MET A 416 6.61 14.34 -12.91
C MET A 416 6.76 15.08 -14.23
N ARG A 417 6.65 16.42 -14.23
CA ARG A 417 6.82 17.25 -15.44
C ARG A 417 8.21 17.09 -16.05
N ARG A 418 9.27 17.24 -15.23
CA ARG A 418 10.65 17.04 -15.66
C ARG A 418 10.84 15.66 -16.30
N ASN A 419 10.24 14.64 -15.69
CA ASN A 419 10.35 13.29 -16.22
C ASN A 419 9.64 13.10 -17.57
N LEU A 420 8.47 13.73 -17.76
CA LEU A 420 7.74 13.65 -19.02
C LEU A 420 8.53 14.30 -20.15
N GLU A 421 9.13 15.46 -19.87
CA GLU A 421 9.98 16.20 -20.81
C GLU A 421 11.22 15.38 -21.20
N GLU A 422 11.89 14.76 -20.23
CA GLU A 422 13.06 13.91 -20.45
C GLU A 422 12.76 12.67 -21.30
N GLN A 423 11.60 12.02 -21.10
CA GLN A 423 11.26 10.78 -21.80
C GLN A 423 10.56 10.97 -23.15
N CYS A 424 9.84 12.10 -23.34
CA CYS A 424 8.98 12.29 -24.51
C CYS A 424 9.51 13.32 -25.53
N GLY A 425 10.67 13.93 -25.27
CA GLY A 425 11.49 14.60 -26.30
C GLY A 425 11.12 16.04 -26.65
N ASP A 426 11.13 16.95 -25.68
CA ASP A 426 11.55 18.35 -25.92
C ASP A 426 13.00 18.46 -25.39
N VAL A 427 13.98 18.27 -26.28
CA VAL A 427 15.35 17.88 -25.91
C VAL A 427 16.25 19.07 -25.61
N GLU A 428 16.92 19.05 -24.46
CA GLU A 428 18.39 19.18 -24.36
C GLU A 428 18.88 18.60 -23.02
N GLY A 429 19.36 17.35 -23.03
CA GLY A 429 20.18 16.77 -21.95
C GLY A 429 19.68 15.53 -21.21
N ALA A 430 18.56 14.93 -21.60
CA ALA A 430 18.02 13.76 -20.89
C ALA A 430 18.88 12.50 -21.11
N LYS A 431 19.54 12.02 -20.04
CA LYS A 431 20.02 10.64 -19.97
C LYS A 431 18.81 9.72 -19.81
N GLU A 432 18.82 8.60 -20.51
CA GLU A 432 17.88 7.50 -20.31
C GLU A 432 17.97 7.05 -18.84
N ILE A 433 16.95 7.40 -18.04
CA ILE A 433 16.86 6.96 -16.66
C ILE A 433 16.25 5.56 -16.67
N ASP A 434 17.04 4.56 -16.29
CA ASP A 434 16.49 3.27 -15.89
C ASP A 434 15.76 3.45 -14.55
N TYR A 435 14.43 3.47 -14.60
CA TYR A 435 13.55 3.71 -13.46
C TYR A 435 13.67 2.66 -12.35
N GLU A 436 14.27 1.51 -12.63
CA GLU A 436 14.58 0.52 -11.60
C GLU A 436 15.96 0.73 -10.97
N ASN A 437 16.89 1.34 -11.69
CA ASN A 437 18.13 1.89 -11.13
C ASN A 437 17.92 3.22 -10.40
N VAL A 438 16.74 3.85 -10.46
CA VAL A 438 16.40 4.99 -9.58
C VAL A 438 15.48 4.57 -8.43
N GLN A 439 14.77 3.44 -8.54
CA GLN A 439 14.14 2.81 -7.37
C GLN A 439 15.09 1.93 -6.56
N PHE A 440 16.20 1.44 -7.13
CA PHE A 440 17.35 0.88 -6.42
C PHE A 440 18.60 0.92 -7.32
N GLY A 441 19.28 2.07 -7.33
CA GLY A 441 20.52 2.27 -8.08
C GLY A 441 21.75 1.87 -7.29
N TYR A 442 22.30 0.71 -7.59
CA TYR A 442 23.74 0.50 -7.53
C TYR A 442 24.18 -0.24 -8.80
N GLU A 443 24.40 0.53 -9.85
CA GLU A 443 25.49 0.26 -10.75
C GLU A 443 26.48 1.43 -10.62
N GLN A 444 27.69 1.14 -10.12
CA GLN A 444 28.92 1.38 -10.88
C GLN A 444 30.17 0.88 -10.10
N SER A 445 30.79 -0.14 -10.71
CA SER A 445 32.24 -0.29 -11.00
C SER A 445 33.31 -0.03 -9.93
N CYS A 446 34.09 -1.10 -9.71
CA CYS A 446 35.42 -1.23 -9.09
C CYS A 446 35.55 -1.09 -7.57
#